data_AF-A0A8T6HRB0-F1
#
_entry.id   AF-A0A8T6HRB0-F1
#
_cell.length_a   1.000
_cell.length_b   1.000
_cell.length_c   1.000
_cell.angle_alpha   90.00
_cell.angle_beta   90.00
_cell.angle_gamma   90.00
#
_symmetry.space_group_name_H-M   'P 1'
#
loop_
_entity.id
_entity.type
_entity.pdbx_description
1 polymer ?
#
loop_
_entity_poly.entity_id
_entity_poly.type
_entity_poly.pdbx_seq_one_letter_code
_entity_poly.pdbx_strand_id
1 'polypeptide(L)'
;MSMSDPIADMLTRIRNGFRASKKSVSMPSSRNKVAIAKVLLKEGYISDFTVEGDGTKRSLDIQLKYYQGESVIEEIQRVSLPSCRVYASCDALPTVKNGLGVALVSTSRGLMTDKQARQGGVGGEIVCTVF
;
A
#
# COMPACT_ATOMS: atom_id res chain seq x y z
N MET A 1 5.91 23.28 4.06
CA MET A 1 6.62 22.00 3.80
C MET A 1 6.15 21.47 2.44
N SER A 2 7.06 21.20 1.50
CA SER A 2 6.68 20.56 0.24
C SER A 2 6.51 19.05 0.46
N MET A 3 5.45 18.48 -0.09
CA MET A 3 5.19 17.04 -0.02
C MET A 3 5.95 16.35 -1.17
N SER A 4 7.05 15.68 -0.85
CA SER A 4 7.95 15.05 -1.84
C SER A 4 7.57 13.60 -2.18
N ASP A 5 7.03 12.83 -1.22
CA ASP A 5 6.51 11.48 -1.47
C ASP A 5 5.09 11.28 -0.86
N PRO A 6 4.03 11.45 -1.68
CA PRO A 6 2.66 11.22 -1.24
C PRO A 6 2.34 9.78 -0.84
N ILE A 7 3.08 8.79 -1.35
CA ILE A 7 2.87 7.37 -1.02
C ILE A 7 3.48 7.10 0.36
N ALA A 8 4.69 7.58 0.62
CA ALA A 8 5.30 7.45 1.95
C ALA A 8 4.45 8.12 3.05
N ASP A 9 3.83 9.28 2.76
CA ASP A 9 2.86 9.91 3.66
C ASP A 9 1.64 9.01 3.93
N MET A 10 1.04 8.42 2.90
CA MET A 10 -0.07 7.47 3.05
C MET A 10 0.29 6.30 3.98
N LEU A 11 1.42 5.63 3.72
CA LEU A 11 1.86 4.47 4.51
C LEU A 11 2.17 4.86 5.96
N THR A 12 2.76 6.04 6.17
CA THR A 12 3.05 6.56 7.51
C THR A 12 1.77 6.90 8.28
N ARG A 13 0.77 7.50 7.62
CA ARG A 13 -0.54 7.76 8.23
C ARG A 13 -1.26 6.48 8.64
N ILE A 14 -1.21 5.44 7.80
CA ILE A 14 -1.76 4.12 8.13
C ILE A 14 -1.05 3.54 9.36
N ARG A 15 0.29 3.52 9.36
CA ARG A 15 1.10 3.01 10.48
C ARG A 15 0.80 3.75 11.79
N ASN A 16 0.72 5.09 11.74
CA ASN A 16 0.40 5.91 12.91
C ASN A 16 -1.06 5.73 13.34
N GLY A 17 -1.98 5.47 12.40
CA GLY A 17 -3.36 5.15 12.69
C GLY A 17 -3.50 3.87 13.52
N PHE A 18 -2.77 2.81 13.15
CA PHE A 18 -2.71 1.57 13.94
C PHE A 18 -2.11 1.79 15.33
N ARG A 19 -0.98 2.52 15.43
CA ARG A 19 -0.34 2.84 16.72
C ARG A 19 -1.24 3.64 17.67
N ALA A 20 -2.12 4.47 17.12
CA ALA A 20 -3.07 5.27 17.88
C ALA A 20 -4.45 4.60 18.04
N SER A 21 -4.57 3.31 17.66
CA SER A 21 -5.82 2.53 17.72
C SER A 21 -7.02 3.25 17.08
N LYS A 22 -6.79 3.97 15.98
CA LYS A 22 -7.84 4.70 15.26
C LYS A 22 -8.71 3.75 14.43
N LYS A 23 -9.98 4.08 14.31
CA LYS A 23 -10.92 3.33 13.43
C LYS A 23 -10.64 3.58 11.94
N SER A 24 -10.28 4.82 11.59
CA SER A 24 -10.02 5.21 10.21
C SER A 24 -8.94 6.27 10.10
N VAL A 25 -8.41 6.43 8.89
CA VAL A 25 -7.38 7.42 8.54
C VAL A 25 -7.78 8.14 7.26
N SER A 26 -7.80 9.46 7.32
CA SER A 26 -8.12 10.34 6.19
C SER A 26 -6.88 10.98 5.57
N MET A 27 -6.87 11.11 4.25
CA MET A 27 -5.82 11.80 3.50
C MET A 27 -6.29 12.30 2.12
N PRO A 28 -5.55 13.20 1.45
CA PRO A 28 -5.84 13.55 0.06
C PRO A 28 -5.71 12.32 -0.86
N SER A 29 -6.70 12.13 -1.73
CA SER A 29 -6.78 11.02 -2.68
C SER A 29 -5.86 11.23 -3.88
N SER A 30 -5.37 10.12 -4.43
CA SER A 30 -4.69 10.09 -5.73
C SER A 30 -4.92 8.74 -6.40
N ARG A 31 -4.76 8.66 -7.72
CA ARG A 31 -4.92 7.40 -8.47
C ARG A 31 -4.06 6.28 -7.89
N ASN A 32 -2.81 6.59 -7.52
CA ASN A 32 -1.88 5.61 -6.95
C ASN A 32 -2.29 5.20 -5.53
N LYS A 33 -2.72 6.14 -4.68
CA LYS A 33 -3.20 5.83 -3.32
C LYS A 33 -4.43 4.93 -3.34
N VAL A 34 -5.38 5.22 -4.25
CA VAL A 34 -6.57 4.39 -4.44
C VAL A 34 -6.19 3.00 -4.95
N ALA A 35 -5.23 2.88 -5.87
CA ALA A 35 -4.76 1.59 -6.35
C ALA A 35 -4.12 0.76 -5.21
N ILE A 36 -3.30 1.38 -4.36
CA ILE A 36 -2.71 0.74 -3.18
C ILE A 36 -3.82 0.28 -2.23
N ALA A 37 -4.79 1.15 -1.90
CA ALA A 37 -5.90 0.81 -1.02
C ALA A 37 -6.73 -0.38 -1.55
N LYS A 38 -6.99 -0.43 -2.87
CA LYS A 38 -7.67 -1.57 -3.51
C LYS A 38 -6.92 -2.89 -3.32
N VAL A 39 -5.59 -2.89 -3.48
CA VAL A 39 -4.78 -4.10 -3.27
C VAL A 39 -4.78 -4.50 -1.79
N LEU A 40 -4.63 -3.54 -0.87
CA LEU A 40 -4.70 -3.80 0.58
C LEU A 40 -6.06 -4.39 1.00
N LEU A 41 -7.16 -3.91 0.41
CA LEU A 41 -8.50 -4.44 0.66
C LEU A 41 -8.64 -5.87 0.14
N LYS A 42 -8.16 -6.13 -1.09
CA LYS A 42 -8.23 -7.45 -1.72
C LYS A 42 -7.46 -8.51 -0.94
N GLU A 43 -6.30 -8.16 -0.40
CA GLU A 43 -5.49 -9.05 0.44
C GLU A 43 -5.99 -9.09 1.89
N GLY A 44 -6.99 -8.27 2.26
CA GLY A 44 -7.66 -8.34 3.56
C GLY A 44 -6.95 -7.62 4.71
N TYR A 45 -5.99 -6.73 4.41
CA TYR A 45 -5.23 -5.94 5.38
C TYR A 45 -6.00 -4.73 5.94
N ILE A 46 -6.94 -4.19 5.15
CA ILE A 46 -7.85 -3.10 5.57
C ILE A 46 -9.30 -3.59 5.50
N SER A 47 -10.19 -2.93 6.25
CA SER A 47 -11.60 -3.31 6.29
C SER A 47 -12.35 -2.79 5.06
N ASP A 48 -12.15 -1.52 4.74
CA ASP A 48 -12.75 -0.85 3.59
C ASP A 48 -12.01 0.47 3.30
N PHE A 49 -12.30 1.10 2.16
CA PHE A 49 -11.92 2.48 1.90
C PHE A 49 -13.01 3.23 1.11
N THR A 50 -13.21 4.51 1.43
CA THR A 50 -14.11 5.41 0.70
C THR A 50 -13.32 6.53 0.05
N VAL A 51 -13.78 6.99 -1.10
CA VAL A 51 -13.24 8.17 -1.78
C VAL A 51 -14.36 9.19 -1.84
N GLU A 52 -14.17 10.30 -1.13
CA GLU A 52 -15.18 11.36 -0.99
C GLU A 52 -14.70 12.66 -1.63
N GLY A 53 -15.63 13.49 -2.07
CA GLY A 53 -15.38 14.84 -2.59
C GLY A 53 -15.31 14.98 -4.11
N ASP A 54 -15.46 16.22 -4.57
CA ASP A 54 -15.54 16.59 -5.99
C ASP A 54 -14.28 17.30 -6.50
N GLY A 55 -13.91 16.99 -7.74
CA GLY A 55 -12.80 17.64 -8.45
C GLY A 55 -11.44 17.46 -7.76
N THR A 56 -10.78 18.58 -7.45
CA THR A 56 -9.40 18.64 -6.94
C THR A 56 -9.30 18.32 -5.44
N LYS A 57 -10.41 18.25 -4.70
CA LYS A 57 -10.45 18.05 -3.24
C LYS A 57 -10.93 16.65 -2.83
N ARG A 58 -10.55 15.62 -3.58
CA ARG A 58 -10.90 14.23 -3.21
C ARG A 58 -10.14 13.80 -1.96
N SER A 59 -10.85 13.31 -0.95
CA SER A 59 -10.29 12.59 0.20
C SER A 59 -10.35 11.09 -0.02
N LEU A 60 -9.41 10.37 0.58
CA LEU A 60 -9.37 8.92 0.69
C LEU A 60 -9.42 8.60 2.18
N ASP A 61 -10.48 7.92 2.59
CA ASP A 61 -10.71 7.49 3.96
C ASP A 61 -10.56 5.97 4.02
N ILE A 62 -9.59 5.50 4.81
CA ILE A 62 -9.26 4.08 4.94
C ILE A 62 -9.72 3.60 6.30
N GLN A 63 -10.54 2.54 6.33
CA GLN A 63 -10.96 1.87 7.55
C GLN A 63 -9.92 0.82 7.95
N LEU A 64 -9.34 1.00 9.13
CA LEU A 64 -8.31 0.11 9.64
C LEU A 64 -8.95 -1.17 10.20
N LYS A 65 -8.28 -2.30 9.98
CA LYS A 65 -8.75 -3.61 10.43
C LYS A 65 -7.98 -4.08 11.66
N TYR A 66 -8.72 -4.54 12.65
CA TYR A 66 -8.16 -5.09 13.88
C TYR A 66 -8.71 -6.49 14.11
N TYR A 67 -7.89 -7.37 14.66
CA TYR A 67 -8.26 -8.73 15.04
C TYR A 67 -7.91 -8.93 16.51
N GLN A 68 -8.90 -9.28 17.34
CA GLN A 68 -8.73 -9.48 18.79
C GLN A 68 -8.05 -8.29 19.52
N GLY A 69 -8.24 -7.07 19.02
CA GLY A 69 -7.64 -5.85 19.59
C GLY A 69 -6.24 -5.53 19.03
N GLU A 70 -5.66 -6.40 18.22
CA GLU A 70 -4.37 -6.19 17.56
C GLU A 70 -4.54 -5.70 16.12
N SER A 71 -3.58 -4.92 15.63
CA SER A 71 -3.56 -4.45 14.25
C SER A 71 -3.30 -5.61 13.29
N VAL A 72 -4.10 -5.71 12.22
CA VAL A 72 -3.88 -6.74 11.18
C VAL A 72 -2.60 -6.49 10.38
N ILE A 73 -2.12 -5.24 10.33
CA ILE A 73 -0.82 -4.90 9.74
C ILE A 73 0.19 -4.68 10.87
N GLU A 74 1.24 -5.48 10.89
CA GLU A 74 2.36 -5.34 11.82
C GLU A 74 3.41 -4.37 11.27
N GLU A 75 3.73 -4.49 9.98
CA GLU A 75 4.81 -3.79 9.31
C GLU A 75 4.36 -3.27 7.93
N ILE A 76 4.54 -1.97 7.69
CA ILE A 76 4.27 -1.35 6.39
C ILE A 76 5.41 -0.42 6.03
N GLN A 77 6.08 -0.68 4.90
CA GLN A 77 7.31 0.02 4.51
C GLN A 77 7.31 0.44 3.04
N ARG A 78 7.72 1.68 2.78
CA ARG A 78 8.03 2.18 1.43
C ARG A 78 9.39 1.65 1.00
N VAL A 79 9.46 0.93 -0.12
CA VAL A 79 10.71 0.33 -0.63
C VAL A 79 11.36 1.23 -1.67
N SER A 80 10.68 1.48 -2.79
CA SER A 80 11.17 2.43 -3.79
C SER A 80 10.98 3.87 -3.28
N LEU A 81 11.98 4.74 -3.41
CA LEU A 81 11.91 6.15 -3.00
C LEU A 81 12.14 7.05 -4.22
N PRO A 82 11.69 8.32 -4.21
CA PRO A 82 11.99 9.25 -5.29
C PRO A 82 13.50 9.40 -5.57
N SER A 83 14.32 9.29 -4.53
CA SER A 83 15.80 9.33 -4.62
C SER A 83 16.42 8.02 -5.08
N CYS A 84 15.77 6.88 -4.86
CA CYS A 84 16.30 5.55 -5.19
C CYS A 84 15.14 4.63 -5.56
N ARG A 85 14.93 4.47 -6.87
CA ARG A 85 13.88 3.61 -7.40
C ARG A 85 14.34 2.16 -7.41
N VAL A 86 13.49 1.27 -6.90
CA VAL A 86 13.80 -0.16 -6.79
C VAL A 86 12.93 -0.92 -7.78
N TYR A 87 13.58 -1.55 -8.76
CA TYR A 87 12.95 -2.38 -9.78
C TYR A 87 13.42 -3.82 -9.66
N ALA A 88 12.55 -4.77 -9.99
CA ALA A 88 12.88 -6.18 -10.05
C ALA A 88 12.23 -6.86 -11.26
N SER A 89 12.94 -7.81 -11.86
CA SER A 89 12.37 -8.76 -12.81
C SER A 89 11.42 -9.73 -12.11
N CYS A 90 10.59 -10.42 -12.87
CA CYS A 90 9.62 -11.41 -12.34
C CYS A 90 10.29 -12.44 -11.40
N ASP A 91 11.46 -12.95 -11.79
CA ASP A 91 12.17 -13.97 -11.02
C ASP A 91 12.82 -13.40 -9.76
N ALA A 92 13.29 -12.14 -9.84
CA ALA A 92 13.96 -11.43 -8.76
C ALA A 92 12.99 -10.66 -7.83
N LEU A 93 11.67 -10.84 -7.95
CA LEU A 93 10.72 -10.25 -7.02
C LEU A 93 11.06 -10.70 -5.58
N PRO A 94 10.95 -9.82 -4.58
CA PRO A 94 11.24 -10.18 -3.20
C PRO A 94 10.11 -11.04 -2.63
N THR A 95 10.44 -11.92 -1.70
CA THR A 95 9.46 -12.61 -0.84
C THR A 95 9.45 -11.95 0.53
N VAL A 96 8.31 -11.40 0.95
CA VAL A 96 8.18 -10.72 2.25
C VAL A 96 7.89 -11.77 3.32
N LYS A 97 8.72 -11.82 4.38
CA LYS A 97 8.57 -12.74 5.53
C LYS A 97 8.27 -14.19 5.11
N ASN A 98 9.08 -14.73 4.19
CA ASN A 98 8.93 -16.08 3.63
C ASN A 98 7.53 -16.37 3.03
N GLY A 99 6.88 -15.35 2.45
CA GLY A 99 5.59 -15.48 1.76
C GLY A 99 4.36 -15.22 2.62
N LEU A 100 4.55 -14.89 3.89
CA LEU A 100 3.49 -14.45 4.81
C LEU A 100 3.07 -13.00 4.56
N GLY A 101 4.02 -12.15 4.15
CA GLY A 101 3.73 -10.78 3.73
C GLY A 101 3.53 -10.66 2.22
N VAL A 102 3.22 -9.45 1.79
CA VAL A 102 2.96 -9.11 0.39
C VAL A 102 3.83 -7.93 -0.03
N ALA A 103 4.40 -8.02 -1.23
CA ALA A 103 5.02 -6.86 -1.88
C ALA A 103 4.09 -6.31 -2.96
N LEU A 104 3.83 -5.01 -2.93
CA LEU A 104 3.06 -4.32 -3.97
C LEU A 104 4.01 -3.89 -5.08
N VAL A 105 3.75 -4.37 -6.29
CA VAL A 105 4.57 -4.17 -7.47
C VAL A 105 3.79 -3.37 -8.51
N SER A 106 4.37 -2.26 -8.96
CA SER A 106 3.85 -1.48 -10.08
C SER A 106 4.40 -2.06 -11.38
N THR A 107 3.53 -2.69 -12.15
CA THR A 107 3.87 -3.34 -13.43
C THR A 107 3.24 -2.59 -14.60
N SER A 108 3.55 -3.00 -15.84
CA SER A 108 2.89 -2.50 -17.05
C SER A 108 1.39 -2.78 -17.11
N ARG A 109 0.90 -3.78 -16.36
CA ARG A 109 -0.51 -4.16 -16.26
C ARG A 109 -1.21 -3.53 -15.05
N GLY A 110 -0.55 -2.63 -14.34
CA GLY A 110 -1.07 -1.95 -13.15
C GLY A 110 -0.39 -2.41 -11.85
N LEU A 111 -0.94 -1.93 -10.73
CA LEU A 111 -0.46 -2.26 -9.39
C LEU A 111 -1.06 -3.60 -8.95
N MET A 112 -0.21 -4.53 -8.56
CA MET A 112 -0.60 -5.89 -8.15
C MET A 112 0.35 -6.42 -7.08
N THR A 113 0.04 -7.59 -6.53
CA THR A 113 0.92 -8.27 -5.57
C THR A 113 2.06 -9.00 -6.27
N ASP A 114 3.13 -9.29 -5.54
CA ASP A 114 4.24 -10.11 -6.01
C ASP A 114 3.78 -11.48 -6.51
N LYS A 115 2.82 -12.12 -5.81
CA LYS A 115 2.22 -13.39 -6.23
C LYS A 115 1.54 -13.26 -7.60
N GLN A 116 0.73 -12.22 -7.80
CA GLN A 116 0.05 -11.95 -9.07
C GLN A 116 1.05 -11.59 -10.19
N ALA A 117 2.09 -10.83 -9.86
CA ALA A 117 3.15 -10.46 -10.80
C ALA A 117 3.94 -11.68 -11.29
N ARG A 118 4.28 -12.61 -10.38
CA ARG A 118 4.92 -13.90 -10.73
C ARG A 118 4.03 -14.76 -11.61
N GLN A 119 2.75 -14.90 -11.26
CA GLN A 119 1.78 -15.65 -12.08
C GLN A 119 1.62 -15.03 -13.48
N GLY A 120 1.68 -13.71 -13.57
CA GLY A 120 1.58 -12.97 -14.84
C GLY A 120 2.88 -12.92 -15.64
N GLY A 121 4.00 -13.42 -15.11
CA GLY A 121 5.32 -13.37 -15.74
C GLY A 121 5.87 -11.94 -15.90
N VAL A 122 5.50 -11.01 -15.02
CA VAL A 122 5.84 -9.58 -15.16
C VAL A 122 6.63 -9.06 -13.95
N GLY A 123 7.68 -8.28 -14.24
CA GLY A 123 8.42 -7.50 -13.25
C GLY A 123 7.89 -6.07 -13.11
N GLY A 124 8.53 -5.27 -12.24
CA GLY A 124 8.12 -3.89 -12.05
C GLY A 124 8.86 -3.15 -10.92
N GLU A 125 8.35 -1.97 -10.57
CA GLU A 125 8.81 -1.19 -9.43
C GLU A 125 8.23 -1.77 -8.13
N ILE A 126 9.07 -2.03 -7.14
CA ILE A 126 8.62 -2.49 -5.83
C ILE A 126 8.21 -1.27 -5.01
N VAL A 127 6.90 -1.07 -4.87
CA VAL A 127 6.36 0.14 -4.27
C VAL A 127 6.50 0.06 -2.75
N CYS A 128 5.87 -0.93 -2.13
CA CYS A 128 5.91 -1.11 -0.68
C CYS A 128 5.75 -2.57 -0.31
N THR A 129 6.15 -2.90 0.90
CA THR A 129 5.98 -4.20 1.52
C THR A 129 5.04 -4.06 2.71
N VAL A 130 4.23 -5.09 2.92
CA VAL A 130 3.21 -5.15 3.97
C VAL A 130 3.29 -6.52 4.62
N PHE A 131 3.27 -6.55 5.94
CA PHE A 131 3.17 -7.74 6.77
C PHE A 131 2.23 -7.44 7.93
#